data_AF-A0A3R5VT04-F1
#
_entry.id   AF-A0A3R5VT04-F1
#
_cell.length_a   1.000
_cell.length_b   1.000
_cell.length_c   1.000
_cell.angle_alpha   90.00
_cell.angle_beta   90.00
_cell.angle_gamma   90.00
#
_symmetry.space_group_name_H-M   'P 1'
#
loop_
_entity.id
_entity.type
_entity.pdbx_description
1 polymer ?
#
loop_
_entity_poly.entity_id
_entity_poly.type
_entity_poly.pdbx_seq_one_letter_code
_entity_poly.pdbx_strand_id
1 'polypeptide(L)'
;MKKRVLALLLCVSTAISMTGCGSKGESVEATEAVENTESTEEVPAVPLAQYDLKGSDYVTLCDYSAIPVTISGDYDVTDQDVLDYVEKIFTQGGPFYTADPDKTTVEEGDIVNVDYVGKLDGEAFGGGTAEDQNIDVSNNSSTSGSAYIDGFTDGLIGASVGDVIDSNVTFPDEYPNNPDLAGKEVVFTFTVNSIQKEVTMDTMDDEFASEQFGADSVDGVYKQVRQYLESSAESTHKNDIYSALEDYLLENCTVDMPADYRSDVIEAIRANFIDRYCSGDESQMETVLSSYGYTEESIEQEWSDSVESSIRLELIVKAIAEKEDIQIDDTEFEDYVSTIVSSGGFGDADTLYSNYGYGDYVYGKNQIRVIYLAGLVLDKLAETAEVTENAVEETTESVESTESTDSTEE
;
A
#
# COMPACT_ATOMS: atom_id res chain seq x y z
N MET A 1 -8.45 9.01 8.39
CA MET A 1 -7.93 7.63 8.30
C MET A 1 -8.93 6.57 8.78
N LYS A 2 -9.61 6.72 9.93
CA LYS A 2 -10.55 5.68 10.44
C LYS A 2 -11.77 5.36 9.56
N LYS A 3 -12.30 6.31 8.78
CA LYS A 3 -13.48 6.09 7.91
C LYS A 3 -13.20 5.30 6.62
N ARG A 4 -11.92 5.19 6.20
CA ARG A 4 -11.55 4.55 4.92
C ARG A 4 -11.42 3.03 5.01
N VAL A 5 -11.39 2.46 6.22
CA VAL A 5 -11.17 1.04 6.46
C VAL A 5 -12.43 0.20 6.14
N LEU A 6 -13.64 0.76 6.28
CA LEU A 6 -14.89 0.07 5.94
C LEU A 6 -15.30 0.21 4.45
N ALA A 7 -14.83 1.28 3.78
CA ALA A 7 -15.11 1.52 2.36
C ALA A 7 -14.42 0.52 1.42
N LEU A 8 -13.42 -0.23 1.92
CA LEU A 8 -12.71 -1.29 1.19
C LEU A 8 -13.58 -2.53 0.88
N LEU A 9 -14.83 -2.59 1.35
CA LEU A 9 -15.75 -3.71 1.09
C LEU A 9 -16.57 -3.58 -0.20
N LEU A 10 -16.43 -2.47 -0.93
CA LEU A 10 -17.07 -2.25 -2.22
C LEU A 10 -16.03 -2.44 -3.35
N CYS A 11 -15.49 -3.65 -3.47
CA CYS A 11 -14.45 -4.03 -4.43
C CYS A 11 -14.90 -4.09 -5.91
N VAL A 12 -15.59 -3.08 -6.46
CA VAL A 12 -16.02 -3.15 -7.87
C VAL A 12 -15.44 -2.09 -8.81
N SER A 13 -14.80 -1.01 -8.34
CA SER A 13 -14.30 0.01 -9.28
C SER A 13 -12.78 0.24 -9.36
N THR A 14 -11.95 -0.44 -8.57
CA THR A 14 -10.50 -0.13 -8.51
C THR A 14 -9.57 -1.16 -9.16
N ALA A 15 -10.08 -2.24 -9.75
CA ALA A 15 -9.25 -3.35 -10.21
C ALA A 15 -8.62 -3.18 -11.62
N ILE A 16 -8.90 -2.10 -12.35
CA ILE A 16 -8.43 -1.98 -13.75
C ILE A 16 -6.99 -1.44 -13.87
N SER A 17 -6.36 -1.00 -12.77
CA SER A 17 -5.07 -0.29 -12.79
C SER A 17 -3.81 -1.16 -12.92
N MET A 18 -3.92 -2.47 -13.20
CA MET A 18 -2.76 -3.37 -13.26
C MET A 18 -2.06 -3.38 -14.63
N THR A 19 -1.39 -2.28 -14.97
CA THR A 19 -0.30 -2.29 -15.95
C THR A 19 1.02 -2.35 -15.18
N GLY A 20 1.61 -3.55 -15.11
CA GLY A 20 2.80 -3.82 -14.32
C GLY A 20 4.08 -3.26 -14.95
N CYS A 21 4.73 -2.31 -14.26
CA CYS A 21 6.15 -2.04 -14.43
C CYS A 21 6.93 -2.74 -13.33
N GLY A 22 7.58 -3.85 -13.67
CA GLY A 22 8.41 -4.61 -12.75
C GLY A 22 9.75 -3.96 -12.48
N SER A 23 9.97 -3.50 -11.25
CA SER A 23 11.29 -3.45 -10.62
C SER A 23 11.17 -3.98 -9.20
N LYS A 24 11.94 -5.05 -8.90
CA LYS A 24 12.09 -5.61 -7.56
C LYS A 24 12.68 -4.55 -6.63
N GLY A 25 11.91 -4.13 -5.64
CA GLY A 25 12.31 -3.28 -4.52
C GLY A 25 11.42 -3.58 -3.32
N GLU A 26 11.99 -3.52 -2.12
CA GLU A 26 11.53 -4.13 -0.87
C GLU A 26 10.08 -3.89 -0.44
N SER A 27 9.57 -4.92 0.24
CA SER A 27 8.27 -5.02 0.90
C SER A 27 8.06 -3.96 1.97
N VAL A 28 7.03 -3.13 1.78
CA VAL A 28 6.47 -2.29 2.85
C VAL A 28 5.42 -3.11 3.60
N GLU A 29 5.44 -2.99 4.93
CA GLU A 29 4.76 -3.80 5.93
C GLU A 29 3.33 -4.25 5.55
N ALA A 30 3.17 -5.57 5.57
CA ALA A 30 1.89 -6.26 5.53
C ALA A 30 1.03 -5.81 6.72
N THR A 31 -0.06 -5.10 6.43
CA THR A 31 -1.20 -5.07 7.35
C THR A 31 -1.70 -6.50 7.54
N GLU A 32 -1.76 -6.91 8.81
CA GLU A 32 -2.00 -8.27 9.32
C GLU A 32 -2.82 -9.16 8.38
N ALA A 33 -2.15 -10.20 7.88
CA ALA A 33 -2.81 -11.37 7.30
C ALA A 33 -3.71 -11.98 8.38
N VAL A 34 -5.03 -11.89 8.16
CA VAL A 34 -6.01 -12.60 8.98
C VAL A 34 -5.74 -14.10 8.80
N GLU A 35 -5.49 -14.75 9.93
CA GLU A 35 -5.18 -16.18 10.01
C GLU A 35 -6.29 -17.01 9.36
N ASN A 36 -5.83 -17.94 8.53
CA ASN A 36 -6.56 -18.88 7.72
C ASN A 36 -7.54 -19.73 8.55
N THR A 37 -8.84 -19.68 8.23
CA THR A 37 -9.78 -20.72 8.66
C THR A 37 -9.98 -21.67 7.50
N GLU A 38 -9.71 -22.96 7.73
CA GLU A 38 -9.80 -24.04 6.75
C GLU A 38 -11.07 -23.95 5.88
N SER A 39 -10.86 -23.94 4.56
CA SER A 39 -11.89 -24.14 3.54
C SER A 39 -12.60 -25.46 3.79
N THR A 40 -13.73 -25.37 4.49
CA THR A 40 -14.81 -26.34 4.39
C THR A 40 -15.73 -25.79 3.31
N GLU A 41 -16.19 -26.61 2.36
CA GLU A 41 -17.19 -26.23 1.35
C GLU A 41 -18.51 -25.82 2.06
N GLU A 42 -18.54 -24.62 2.63
CA GLU A 42 -19.76 -24.00 3.14
C GLU A 42 -20.53 -23.46 1.95
N VAL A 43 -21.82 -23.81 1.90
CA VAL A 43 -22.76 -23.19 0.97
C VAL A 43 -22.78 -21.70 1.30
N PRO A 44 -22.52 -20.80 0.34
CA PRO A 44 -22.52 -19.37 0.62
C PRO A 44 -23.87 -18.95 1.19
N ALA A 45 -23.85 -17.98 2.12
CA ALA A 45 -25.06 -17.48 2.76
C ALA A 45 -26.12 -17.01 1.74
N VAL A 46 -25.66 -16.47 0.61
CA VAL A 46 -26.49 -16.08 -0.54
C VAL A 46 -25.89 -16.69 -1.83
N PRO A 47 -26.62 -17.57 -2.56
CA PRO A 47 -26.08 -18.27 -3.72
C PRO A 47 -26.16 -17.44 -5.00
N LEU A 48 -25.29 -16.43 -5.13
CA LEU A 48 -25.27 -15.50 -6.26
C LEU A 48 -24.91 -16.15 -7.61
N ALA A 49 -24.17 -17.27 -7.59
CA ALA A 49 -23.82 -18.02 -8.79
C ALA A 49 -25.02 -18.55 -9.59
N GLN A 50 -26.24 -18.49 -9.05
CA GLN A 50 -27.48 -18.85 -9.76
C GLN A 50 -27.85 -17.84 -10.87
N TYR A 51 -27.31 -16.62 -10.82
CA TYR A 51 -27.61 -15.56 -11.79
C TYR A 51 -26.64 -15.62 -12.97
N ASP A 52 -27.15 -15.96 -14.16
CA ASP A 52 -26.44 -15.91 -15.44
C ASP A 52 -27.07 -14.81 -16.32
N LEU A 53 -26.77 -13.55 -15.98
CA LEU A 53 -27.36 -12.39 -16.64
C LEU A 53 -26.59 -12.04 -17.92
N LYS A 54 -27.32 -11.96 -19.04
CA LYS A 54 -26.82 -11.46 -20.32
C LYS A 54 -27.05 -9.97 -20.42
N GLY A 55 -26.05 -9.22 -20.86
CA GLY A 55 -26.15 -7.76 -20.91
C GLY A 55 -27.26 -7.30 -21.86
N SER A 56 -27.36 -7.93 -23.05
CA SER A 56 -28.35 -7.56 -24.07
C SER A 56 -29.82 -7.77 -23.66
N ASP A 57 -30.08 -8.55 -22.61
CA ASP A 57 -31.45 -8.76 -22.09
C ASP A 57 -31.94 -7.58 -21.23
N TYR A 58 -31.00 -6.77 -20.68
CA TYR A 58 -31.30 -5.72 -19.69
C TYR A 58 -30.84 -4.32 -20.10
N VAL A 59 -30.03 -4.19 -21.16
CA VAL A 59 -29.42 -2.91 -21.53
C VAL A 59 -29.87 -2.42 -22.90
N THR A 60 -30.32 -1.17 -22.93
CA THR A 60 -30.38 -0.38 -24.16
C THR A 60 -29.14 0.49 -24.24
N LEU A 61 -28.21 0.11 -25.13
CA LEU A 61 -26.93 0.81 -25.31
C LEU A 61 -27.12 2.21 -25.91
N CYS A 62 -26.33 3.16 -25.41
CA CYS A 62 -26.18 4.47 -26.02
C CYS A 62 -25.35 4.40 -27.32
N ASP A 63 -25.11 5.56 -27.93
CA ASP A 63 -24.06 5.69 -28.95
C ASP A 63 -22.71 5.81 -28.26
N TYR A 64 -21.85 4.81 -28.47
CA TYR A 64 -20.49 4.75 -27.93
C TYR A 64 -19.42 4.76 -29.02
N SER A 65 -19.78 5.12 -30.26
CA SER A 65 -18.86 5.05 -31.41
C SER A 65 -17.74 6.10 -31.40
N ALA A 66 -17.94 7.22 -30.70
CA ALA A 66 -16.97 8.29 -30.48
C ALA A 66 -17.34 9.03 -29.18
N ILE A 67 -16.97 8.46 -28.04
CA ILE A 67 -17.31 9.04 -26.73
C ILE A 67 -16.44 10.28 -26.49
N PRO A 68 -17.03 11.46 -26.21
CA PRO A 68 -16.26 12.62 -25.80
C PRO A 68 -15.75 12.40 -24.37
N VAL A 69 -14.43 12.41 -24.20
CA VAL A 69 -13.78 12.23 -22.89
C VAL A 69 -13.04 13.51 -22.55
N THR A 70 -13.24 14.02 -21.33
CA THR A 70 -12.48 15.15 -20.80
C THR A 70 -11.78 14.72 -19.52
N ILE A 71 -10.46 14.70 -19.53
CA ILE A 71 -9.63 14.36 -18.38
C ILE A 71 -8.81 15.57 -17.95
N SER A 72 -8.48 15.63 -16.67
CA SER A 72 -7.66 16.70 -16.09
C SER A 72 -6.62 16.05 -15.20
N GLY A 73 -5.35 16.21 -15.54
CA GLY A 73 -4.24 15.62 -14.81
C GLY A 73 -2.92 16.13 -15.35
N ASP A 74 -1.88 16.00 -14.54
CA ASP A 74 -0.51 16.21 -14.99
C ASP A 74 0.11 14.84 -15.23
N TYR A 75 0.31 14.53 -16.52
CA TYR A 75 0.79 13.23 -16.97
C TYR A 75 2.23 13.32 -17.52
N ASP A 76 2.79 14.53 -17.60
CA ASP A 76 4.14 14.76 -18.08
C ASP A 76 5.13 14.68 -16.92
N VAL A 77 6.11 13.78 -17.00
CA VAL A 77 7.14 13.65 -15.95
C VAL A 77 8.31 14.58 -16.25
N THR A 78 8.44 15.65 -15.47
CA THR A 78 9.54 16.61 -15.60
C THR A 78 10.81 16.12 -14.92
N ASP A 79 11.95 16.79 -15.16
CA ASP A 79 13.18 16.52 -14.41
C ASP A 79 13.03 16.88 -12.92
N GLN A 80 12.21 17.89 -12.60
CA GLN A 80 11.98 18.31 -11.22
C GLN A 80 11.23 17.24 -10.44
N ASP A 81 10.22 16.59 -11.02
CA ASP A 81 9.48 15.51 -10.36
C ASP A 81 10.39 14.34 -9.97
N VAL A 82 11.36 14.02 -10.83
CA VAL A 82 12.36 12.98 -10.55
C VAL A 82 13.26 13.40 -9.38
N LEU A 83 13.74 14.64 -9.38
CA LEU A 83 14.57 15.17 -8.30
C LEU A 83 13.80 15.15 -6.97
N ASP A 84 12.58 15.66 -6.95
CA ASP A 84 11.71 15.74 -5.76
C ASP A 84 11.38 14.34 -5.24
N TYR A 85 11.16 13.37 -6.15
CA TYR A 85 10.89 11.99 -5.74
C TYR A 85 12.14 11.31 -5.16
N VAL A 86 13.33 11.56 -5.72
CA VAL A 86 14.59 11.06 -5.12
C VAL A 86 14.80 11.69 -3.75
N GLU A 87 14.60 13.00 -3.60
CA GLU A 87 14.66 13.67 -2.29
C GLU A 87 13.65 13.05 -1.30
N LYS A 88 12.43 12.74 -1.78
CA LYS A 88 11.42 12.03 -0.99
C LYS A 88 11.89 10.64 -0.53
N ILE A 89 12.59 9.88 -1.38
CA ILE A 89 13.20 8.60 -0.99
C ILE A 89 14.17 8.81 0.18
N PHE A 90 15.03 9.83 0.12
CA PHE A 90 15.96 10.14 1.22
C PHE A 90 15.26 10.60 2.50
N THR A 91 14.22 11.42 2.39
CA THR A 91 13.51 11.96 3.57
C THR A 91 12.57 10.94 4.23
N GLN A 92 12.00 10.00 3.48
CA GLN A 92 11.02 9.02 3.98
C GLN A 92 11.61 7.62 4.17
N GLY A 93 12.62 7.24 3.39
CA GLY A 93 13.32 5.95 3.49
C GLY A 93 14.26 5.85 4.69
N GLY A 94 14.53 6.98 5.34
CA GLY A 94 15.30 7.09 6.58
C GLY A 94 16.59 7.88 6.38
N PRO A 95 17.28 8.28 7.46
CA PRO A 95 18.64 8.74 7.30
C PRO A 95 19.48 7.56 6.77
N PHE A 96 20.07 7.74 5.60
CA PHE A 96 20.95 6.77 4.98
C PHE A 96 22.39 7.01 5.41
N TYR A 97 23.16 5.95 5.60
CA TYR A 97 24.53 6.06 6.07
C TYR A 97 25.47 5.18 5.24
N THR A 98 26.71 5.63 5.11
CA THR A 98 27.82 4.84 4.59
C THR A 98 29.07 5.07 5.43
N ALA A 99 30.03 4.16 5.35
CA ALA A 99 31.30 4.31 6.05
C ALA A 99 32.02 5.60 5.61
N ASP A 100 32.50 6.36 6.59
CA ASP A 100 33.36 7.51 6.38
C ASP A 100 34.83 7.05 6.42
N PRO A 101 35.51 6.94 5.26
CA PRO A 101 36.89 6.47 5.22
C PRO A 101 37.89 7.45 5.82
N ASP A 102 37.49 8.71 6.04
CA ASP A 102 38.35 9.76 6.57
C ASP A 102 38.33 9.81 8.11
N LYS A 103 37.42 9.09 8.76
CA LYS A 103 37.31 8.99 10.22
C LYS A 103 37.78 7.63 10.74
N THR A 104 38.70 7.65 11.71
CA THR A 104 39.28 6.42 12.30
C THR A 104 39.06 6.31 13.80
N THR A 105 38.59 7.35 14.46
CA THR A 105 38.41 7.41 15.92
C THR A 105 37.06 8.05 16.22
N VAL A 106 36.27 7.40 17.07
CA VAL A 106 34.91 7.81 17.41
C VAL A 106 34.95 9.08 18.25
N GLU A 107 34.19 10.09 17.82
CA GLU A 107 33.98 11.35 18.52
C GLU A 107 32.53 11.49 19.00
N GLU A 108 32.29 12.42 19.90
CA GLU A 108 30.93 12.80 20.30
C GLU A 108 30.19 13.39 19.08
N GLY A 109 28.99 12.87 18.78
CA GLY A 109 28.21 13.27 17.60
C GLY A 109 28.35 12.34 16.40
N ASP A 110 29.24 11.34 16.45
CA ASP A 110 29.36 10.36 15.39
C ASP A 110 28.21 9.34 15.41
N ILE A 111 27.82 8.92 14.20
CA ILE A 111 27.09 7.67 14.00
C ILE A 111 28.12 6.57 13.82
N VAL A 112 27.99 5.46 14.53
CA VAL A 112 28.97 4.37 14.49
C VAL A 112 28.24 3.07 14.19
N ASN A 113 28.76 2.33 13.22
CA ASN A 113 28.33 0.96 12.96
C ASN A 113 29.10 0.02 13.89
N VAL A 114 28.37 -0.77 14.66
CA VAL A 114 28.94 -1.69 15.65
C VAL A 114 28.23 -3.04 15.64
N ASP A 115 28.97 -4.05 16.06
CA ASP A 115 28.41 -5.28 16.63
C ASP A 115 28.53 -5.20 18.14
N TYR A 116 27.53 -5.70 18.89
CA TYR A 116 27.65 -5.75 20.34
C TYR A 116 27.08 -7.02 20.95
N VAL A 117 27.66 -7.44 22.07
CA VAL A 117 27.22 -8.59 22.88
C VAL A 117 27.16 -8.19 24.35
N GLY A 118 25.96 -8.15 24.91
CA GLY A 118 25.67 -7.91 26.31
C GLY A 118 25.79 -9.17 27.16
N LYS A 119 26.52 -9.07 28.27
CA LYS A 119 26.81 -10.18 29.19
C LYS A 119 26.47 -9.79 30.63
N LEU A 120 25.74 -10.66 31.32
CA LEU A 120 25.51 -10.60 32.76
C LEU A 120 26.32 -11.72 33.42
N ASP A 121 27.16 -11.39 34.40
CA ASP A 121 28.04 -12.35 35.09
C ASP A 121 28.90 -13.22 34.14
N GLY A 122 29.25 -12.67 32.97
CA GLY A 122 30.06 -13.33 31.93
C GLY A 122 29.28 -14.18 30.93
N GLU A 123 27.96 -14.34 31.09
CA GLU A 123 27.09 -15.06 30.17
C GLU A 123 26.24 -14.09 29.33
N ALA A 124 26.14 -14.34 28.02
CA ALA A 124 25.34 -13.50 27.13
C ALA A 124 23.84 -13.64 27.45
N PHE A 125 23.12 -12.52 27.50
CA PHE A 125 21.68 -12.52 27.75
C PHE A 125 20.86 -12.25 26.49
N GLY A 126 19.63 -12.77 26.45
CA GLY A 126 18.72 -12.62 25.31
C GLY A 126 18.32 -11.16 25.09
N GLY A 127 18.31 -10.72 23.83
CA GLY A 127 18.02 -9.34 23.44
C GLY A 127 19.17 -8.36 23.66
N GLY A 128 20.34 -8.83 24.14
CA GLY A 128 21.53 -8.00 24.35
C GLY A 128 22.57 -8.10 23.25
N THR A 129 22.29 -8.75 22.12
CA THR A 129 23.25 -8.97 21.02
C THR A 129 22.66 -8.52 19.70
N ALA A 130 23.44 -7.78 18.93
CA ALA A 130 23.11 -7.36 17.57
C ALA A 130 24.39 -7.15 16.74
N GLU A 131 24.26 -7.29 15.43
CA GLU A 131 25.33 -7.08 14.44
C GLU A 131 24.90 -5.98 13.46
N ASP A 132 25.85 -5.27 12.86
CA ASP A 132 25.64 -4.22 11.86
C ASP A 132 24.68 -3.10 12.31
N GLN A 133 24.78 -2.67 13.57
CA GLN A 133 23.92 -1.63 14.13
C GLN A 133 24.53 -0.24 13.98
N ASN A 134 23.80 0.67 13.34
CA ASN A 134 24.14 2.10 13.35
C ASN A 134 23.59 2.76 14.62
N ILE A 135 24.49 3.36 15.39
CA ILE A 135 24.20 3.96 16.69
C ILE A 135 24.60 5.43 16.68
N ASP A 136 23.67 6.28 17.11
CA ASP A 136 23.98 7.67 17.44
C ASP A 136 24.62 7.72 18.82
N VAL A 137 25.93 7.96 18.83
CA VAL A 137 26.72 7.99 20.07
C VAL A 137 26.30 9.15 20.96
N SER A 138 25.92 10.30 20.37
CA SER A 138 25.56 11.50 21.12
C SER A 138 24.18 11.40 21.77
N ASN A 139 23.21 10.82 21.05
CA ASN A 139 21.84 10.69 21.56
C ASN A 139 21.62 9.39 22.34
N ASN A 140 22.64 8.51 22.40
CA ASN A 140 22.56 7.19 23.02
C ASN A 140 21.33 6.42 22.50
N SER A 141 21.20 6.34 21.18
CA SER A 141 20.03 5.75 20.51
C SER A 141 20.40 5.06 19.20
N SER A 142 19.53 4.20 18.69
CA SER A 142 19.61 3.76 17.29
C SER A 142 19.33 4.93 16.35
N THR A 143 19.78 4.83 15.10
CA THR A 143 19.46 5.82 14.06
C THR A 143 17.98 5.85 13.70
N SER A 144 17.22 4.82 14.06
CA SER A 144 15.75 4.76 13.93
C SER A 144 15.00 5.37 15.12
N GLY A 145 15.71 5.94 16.10
CA GLY A 145 15.13 6.69 17.22
C GLY A 145 14.82 5.88 18.48
N SER A 146 15.29 4.64 18.59
CA SER A 146 15.14 3.85 19.83
C SER A 146 16.24 4.20 20.81
N ALA A 147 15.89 4.79 21.96
CA ALA A 147 16.85 5.10 23.01
C ALA A 147 17.45 3.84 23.65
N TYR A 148 18.76 3.85 23.87
CA TYR A 148 19.47 2.84 24.66
C TYR A 148 19.44 3.20 26.15
N ILE A 149 19.83 2.24 26.98
CA ILE A 149 20.03 2.46 28.42
C ILE A 149 21.16 3.45 28.67
N ASP A 150 21.05 4.27 29.72
CA ASP A 150 22.05 5.29 30.05
C ASP A 150 23.46 4.71 30.16
N GLY A 151 24.43 5.36 29.51
CA GLY A 151 25.84 4.95 29.50
C GLY A 151 26.18 3.82 28.51
N PHE A 152 25.22 3.37 27.70
CA PHE A 152 25.46 2.31 26.72
C PHE A 152 26.54 2.70 25.69
N THR A 153 26.47 3.92 25.13
CA THR A 153 27.42 4.39 24.11
C THR A 153 28.69 5.04 24.67
N ASP A 154 28.75 5.35 25.97
CA ASP A 154 29.88 6.10 26.57
C ASP A 154 31.24 5.46 26.31
N GLY A 155 31.29 4.12 26.30
CA GLY A 155 32.51 3.37 26.04
C GLY A 155 33.06 3.53 24.63
N LEU A 156 32.21 3.86 23.64
CA LEU A 156 32.61 3.98 22.22
C LEU A 156 33.47 5.22 21.97
N ILE A 157 33.30 6.29 22.74
CA ILE A 157 34.00 7.56 22.52
C ILE A 157 35.51 7.35 22.69
N GLY A 158 36.27 7.69 21.65
CA GLY A 158 37.73 7.52 21.58
C GLY A 158 38.19 6.13 21.14
N ALA A 159 37.30 5.17 20.92
CA ALA A 159 37.63 3.90 20.29
C ALA A 159 37.99 4.11 18.82
N SER A 160 38.89 3.28 18.29
CA SER A 160 39.25 3.29 16.87
C SER A 160 38.44 2.28 16.08
N VAL A 161 38.28 2.53 14.78
CA VAL A 161 37.69 1.54 13.87
C VAL A 161 38.49 0.23 13.93
N GLY A 162 37.79 -0.89 14.12
CA GLY A 162 38.34 -2.22 14.32
C GLY A 162 38.63 -2.59 15.78
N ASP A 163 38.47 -1.66 16.73
CA ASP A 163 38.66 -1.96 18.14
C ASP A 163 37.52 -2.85 18.68
N VAL A 164 37.89 -3.72 19.62
CA VAL A 164 36.95 -4.46 20.46
C VAL A 164 37.07 -3.92 21.88
N ILE A 165 35.99 -3.36 22.40
CA ILE A 165 35.97 -2.67 23.69
C ILE A 165 34.88 -3.22 24.59
N ASP A 166 35.12 -3.20 25.90
CA ASP A 166 34.12 -3.54 26.91
C ASP A 166 33.62 -2.26 27.60
N SER A 167 32.30 -2.08 27.64
CA SER A 167 31.63 -1.00 28.37
C SER A 167 30.78 -1.58 29.51
N ASN A 168 30.97 -1.06 30.72
CA ASN A 168 30.14 -1.46 31.86
C ASN A 168 28.91 -0.57 31.91
N VAL A 169 27.73 -1.17 31.97
CA VAL A 169 26.45 -0.46 31.91
C VAL A 169 25.56 -0.96 33.04
N THR A 170 24.89 -0.04 33.74
CA THR A 170 23.91 -0.39 34.78
C THR A 170 22.52 -0.22 34.22
N PHE A 171 21.74 -1.30 34.19
CA PHE A 171 20.33 -1.22 33.85
C PHE A 171 19.55 -0.41 34.90
N PRO A 172 18.49 0.31 34.51
CA PRO A 172 17.66 1.07 35.44
C PRO A 172 17.04 0.15 36.50
N ASP A 173 16.74 0.71 37.68
CA ASP A 173 16.12 0.00 38.81
C ASP A 173 14.80 -0.68 38.44
N GLU A 174 14.08 -0.12 37.45
CA GLU A 174 12.89 -0.70 36.86
C GLU A 174 13.12 -0.92 35.36
N TYR A 175 13.06 -2.18 34.92
CA TYR A 175 13.18 -2.54 33.50
C TYR A 175 12.07 -3.51 33.07
N PRO A 176 10.90 -2.99 32.67
CA PRO A 176 9.69 -3.80 32.44
C PRO A 176 9.84 -4.87 31.35
N ASN A 177 10.67 -4.58 30.33
CA ASN A 177 10.88 -5.46 29.19
C ASN A 177 11.69 -6.71 29.55
N ASN A 178 12.53 -6.62 30.59
CA ASN A 178 13.28 -7.75 31.12
C ASN A 178 13.60 -7.54 32.61
N PRO A 179 12.71 -7.95 33.53
CA PRO A 179 12.87 -7.71 34.97
C PRO A 179 14.13 -8.32 35.59
N ASP A 180 14.70 -9.36 34.98
CA ASP A 180 15.91 -10.03 35.49
C ASP A 180 17.17 -9.15 35.34
N LEU A 181 17.13 -8.17 34.45
CA LEU A 181 18.22 -7.20 34.23
C LEU A 181 18.07 -5.95 35.09
N ALA A 182 16.92 -5.72 35.74
CA ALA A 182 16.66 -4.50 36.49
C ALA A 182 17.70 -4.27 37.62
N GLY A 183 18.31 -3.08 37.63
CA GLY A 183 19.36 -2.67 38.58
C GLY A 183 20.66 -3.47 38.49
N LYS A 184 20.87 -4.28 37.44
CA LYS A 184 22.08 -5.09 37.25
C LYS A 184 23.14 -4.31 36.49
N GLU A 185 24.39 -4.50 36.92
CA GLU A 185 25.57 -4.11 36.15
C GLU A 185 25.90 -5.23 35.15
N VAL A 186 26.05 -4.87 33.89
CA VAL A 186 26.40 -5.78 32.79
C VAL A 186 27.59 -5.24 32.01
N VAL A 187 28.19 -6.10 31.19
CA VAL A 187 29.25 -5.71 30.25
C VAL A 187 28.73 -5.86 28.83
N PHE A 188 28.78 -4.78 28.05
CA PHE A 188 28.62 -4.83 26.60
C PHE A 188 30.00 -4.83 25.94
N THR A 189 30.29 -5.90 25.20
CA THR A 189 31.46 -5.93 24.32
C THR A 189 31.04 -5.40 22.96
N PHE A 190 31.61 -4.27 22.52
CA PHE A 190 31.41 -3.68 21.20
C PHE A 190 32.58 -4.01 20.28
N THR A 191 32.27 -4.28 19.01
CA THR A 191 33.22 -4.27 17.90
C THR A 191 32.89 -3.05 17.04
N VAL A 192 33.85 -2.14 16.87
CA VAL A 192 33.66 -0.92 16.06
C VAL A 192 33.92 -1.26 14.59
N ASN A 193 32.88 -1.35 13.78
CA ASN A 193 33.01 -1.75 12.37
C ASN A 193 33.43 -0.56 11.50
N SER A 194 32.75 0.58 11.65
CA SER A 194 33.06 1.82 10.92
C SER A 194 32.37 3.02 11.55
N ILE A 195 32.92 4.21 11.31
CA ILE A 195 32.24 5.47 11.59
C ILE A 195 31.46 5.84 10.33
N GLN A 196 30.24 6.30 10.51
CA GLN A 196 29.28 6.50 9.44
C GLN A 196 29.13 7.99 9.15
N LYS A 197 28.93 8.33 7.88
CA LYS A 197 28.48 9.63 7.41
C LYS A 197 27.11 9.49 6.77
N GLU A 198 26.27 10.50 6.94
CA GLU A 198 24.97 10.54 6.30
C GLU A 198 25.12 10.72 4.78
N VAL A 199 24.35 9.94 4.03
CA VAL A 199 24.23 10.04 2.58
C VAL A 199 22.96 10.80 2.27
N THR A 200 23.10 11.85 1.49
CA THR A 200 21.98 12.62 0.94
C THR A 200 21.95 12.43 -0.57
N MET A 201 20.88 12.91 -1.19
CA MET A 201 20.79 12.98 -2.65
C MET A 201 22.00 13.67 -3.30
N ASP A 202 22.58 14.69 -2.65
CA ASP A 202 23.75 15.42 -3.15
C ASP A 202 25.09 14.68 -2.95
N THR A 203 25.17 13.82 -1.94
CA THR A 203 26.41 13.12 -1.55
C THR A 203 26.44 11.65 -1.97
N MET A 204 25.33 11.15 -2.52
CA MET A 204 25.23 9.81 -3.10
C MET A 204 26.29 9.59 -4.18
N ASP A 205 26.94 8.44 -4.14
CA ASP A 205 27.87 7.97 -5.15
C ASP A 205 27.42 6.64 -5.77
N ASP A 206 28.16 6.16 -6.77
CA ASP A 206 27.81 4.96 -7.52
C ASP A 206 27.88 3.68 -6.67
N GLU A 207 28.71 3.65 -5.62
CA GLU A 207 28.82 2.52 -4.71
C GLU A 207 27.56 2.43 -3.84
N PHE A 208 27.16 3.55 -3.22
CA PHE A 208 25.90 3.63 -2.48
C PHE A 208 24.69 3.34 -3.36
N ALA A 209 24.63 3.88 -4.58
CA ALA A 209 23.55 3.62 -5.52
C ALA A 209 23.40 2.12 -5.85
N SER A 210 24.52 1.41 -5.99
CA SER A 210 24.52 -0.03 -6.24
C SER A 210 24.09 -0.83 -5.03
N GLU A 211 24.58 -0.48 -3.83
CA GLU A 211 24.28 -1.25 -2.61
C GLU A 211 22.85 -1.00 -2.12
N GLN A 212 22.42 0.27 -2.09
CA GLN A 212 21.14 0.65 -1.51
C GLN A 212 19.97 0.54 -2.49
N PHE A 213 20.20 0.82 -3.77
CA PHE A 213 19.13 0.90 -4.78
C PHE A 213 19.29 -0.12 -5.92
N GLY A 214 20.34 -0.95 -5.91
CA GLY A 214 20.60 -1.92 -6.98
C GLY A 214 20.83 -1.26 -8.35
N ALA A 215 21.22 0.01 -8.37
CA ALA A 215 21.48 0.77 -9.59
C ALA A 215 22.98 0.83 -9.89
N ASP A 216 23.37 0.65 -11.16
CA ASP A 216 24.79 0.64 -11.55
C ASP A 216 25.51 1.99 -11.34
N SER A 217 24.77 3.08 -11.09
CA SER A 217 25.29 4.43 -10.87
C SER A 217 24.21 5.35 -10.29
N VAL A 218 24.60 6.54 -9.84
CA VAL A 218 23.70 7.62 -9.45
C VAL A 218 22.71 7.97 -10.56
N ASP A 219 23.18 8.10 -11.81
CA ASP A 219 22.32 8.33 -12.99
C ASP A 219 21.32 7.18 -13.18
N GLY A 220 21.73 5.96 -12.85
CA GLY A 220 20.87 4.79 -12.82
C GLY A 220 19.69 4.92 -11.86
N VAL A 221 19.90 5.49 -10.67
CA VAL A 221 18.83 5.75 -9.69
C VAL A 221 17.80 6.72 -10.27
N TYR A 222 18.26 7.87 -10.79
CA TYR A 222 17.38 8.86 -11.41
C TYR A 222 16.58 8.28 -12.59
N LYS A 223 17.20 7.45 -13.42
CA LYS A 223 16.54 6.79 -14.54
C LYS A 223 15.47 5.79 -14.08
N GLN A 224 15.73 5.01 -13.04
CA GLN A 224 14.74 4.08 -12.49
C GLN A 224 13.53 4.84 -11.91
N VAL A 225 13.78 5.92 -11.16
CA VAL A 225 12.72 6.78 -10.64
C VAL A 225 11.90 7.40 -11.77
N ARG A 226 12.55 7.92 -12.82
CA ARG A 226 11.87 8.45 -14.00
C ARG A 226 10.95 7.40 -14.65
N GLN A 227 11.45 6.19 -14.87
CA GLN A 227 10.66 5.10 -15.46
C GLN A 227 9.45 4.72 -14.59
N TYR A 228 9.64 4.69 -13.27
CA TYR A 228 8.56 4.46 -12.31
C TYR A 228 7.48 5.55 -12.41
N LEU A 229 7.89 6.83 -12.39
CA LEU A 229 6.98 7.97 -12.48
C LEU A 229 6.25 8.00 -13.83
N GLU A 230 6.94 7.75 -14.94
CA GLU A 230 6.35 7.72 -16.29
C GLU A 230 5.31 6.61 -16.42
N SER A 231 5.62 5.41 -15.90
CA SER A 231 4.65 4.31 -15.88
C SER A 231 3.46 4.60 -14.96
N SER A 232 3.69 5.23 -13.81
CA SER A 232 2.62 5.65 -12.91
C SER A 232 1.71 6.71 -13.56
N ALA A 233 2.29 7.68 -14.27
CA ALA A 233 1.56 8.71 -14.99
C ALA A 233 0.74 8.12 -16.14
N GLU A 234 1.32 7.21 -16.94
CA GLU A 234 0.60 6.50 -18.01
C GLU A 234 -0.56 5.66 -17.47
N SER A 235 -0.36 4.95 -16.36
CA SER A 235 -1.44 4.20 -15.70
C SER A 235 -2.55 5.13 -15.20
N THR A 236 -2.18 6.27 -14.60
CA THR A 236 -3.15 7.26 -14.11
C THR A 236 -3.95 7.86 -15.26
N HIS A 237 -3.28 8.26 -16.35
CA HIS A 237 -3.92 8.76 -17.57
C HIS A 237 -4.93 7.77 -18.14
N LYS A 238 -4.51 6.51 -18.29
CA LYS A 238 -5.39 5.43 -18.77
C LYS A 238 -6.61 5.25 -17.87
N ASN A 239 -6.42 5.26 -16.54
CA ASN A 239 -7.51 5.12 -15.58
C ASN A 239 -8.48 6.31 -15.63
N ASP A 240 -7.98 7.55 -15.80
CA ASP A 240 -8.84 8.72 -15.92
C ASP A 240 -9.71 8.67 -17.19
N ILE A 241 -9.15 8.19 -18.30
CA ILE A 241 -9.93 7.91 -19.52
C ILE A 241 -11.00 6.85 -19.23
N TYR A 242 -10.63 5.77 -18.56
CA TYR A 242 -11.56 4.68 -18.24
C TYR A 242 -12.72 5.15 -17.37
N SER A 243 -12.43 5.87 -16.29
CA SER A 243 -13.47 6.44 -15.43
C SER A 243 -14.41 7.36 -16.22
N ALA A 244 -13.88 8.22 -17.09
CA ALA A 244 -14.71 9.10 -17.91
C ALA A 244 -15.59 8.32 -18.93
N LEU A 245 -15.08 7.21 -19.49
CA LEU A 245 -15.85 6.33 -20.36
C LEU A 245 -16.97 5.62 -19.57
N GLU A 246 -16.66 5.08 -18.40
CA GLU A 246 -17.63 4.43 -17.51
C GLU A 246 -18.75 5.40 -17.10
N ASP A 247 -18.40 6.62 -16.70
CA ASP A 247 -19.35 7.68 -16.35
C ASP A 247 -20.27 7.99 -17.52
N TYR A 248 -19.71 8.19 -18.72
CA TYR A 248 -20.51 8.42 -19.92
C TYR A 248 -21.49 7.26 -20.19
N LEU A 249 -21.02 6.02 -20.09
CA LEU A 249 -21.84 4.83 -20.30
C LEU A 249 -22.97 4.74 -19.28
N LEU A 250 -22.68 4.97 -17.99
CA LEU A 250 -23.65 4.94 -16.89
C LEU A 250 -24.72 6.03 -17.02
N GLU A 251 -24.34 7.22 -17.52
CA GLU A 251 -25.25 8.34 -17.75
C GLU A 251 -26.16 8.15 -18.97
N ASN A 252 -25.64 7.55 -20.05
CA ASN A 252 -26.31 7.55 -21.35
C ASN A 252 -26.98 6.21 -21.71
N CYS A 253 -26.54 5.09 -21.14
CA CYS A 253 -27.22 3.80 -21.33
C CYS A 253 -28.44 3.68 -20.41
N THR A 254 -29.46 2.96 -20.87
CA THR A 254 -30.60 2.59 -20.03
C THR A 254 -30.46 1.14 -19.58
N VAL A 255 -30.58 0.88 -18.28
CA VAL A 255 -30.44 -0.45 -17.68
C VAL A 255 -31.72 -0.80 -16.92
N ASP A 256 -32.38 -1.88 -17.34
CA ASP A 256 -33.52 -2.47 -16.65
C ASP A 256 -33.03 -3.53 -15.65
N MET A 257 -32.46 -3.06 -14.53
CA MET A 257 -31.79 -3.92 -13.54
C MET A 257 -32.74 -4.92 -12.86
N PRO A 258 -32.38 -6.23 -12.78
CA PRO A 258 -33.16 -7.21 -12.04
C PRO A 258 -33.17 -6.93 -10.53
N ALA A 259 -34.34 -6.66 -9.96
CA ALA A 259 -34.50 -6.31 -8.55
C ALA A 259 -34.04 -7.42 -7.59
N ASP A 260 -34.32 -8.69 -7.93
CA ASP A 260 -33.95 -9.85 -7.12
C ASP A 260 -32.42 -9.99 -7.05
N TYR A 261 -31.72 -9.89 -8.19
CA TYR A 261 -30.25 -9.93 -8.23
C TYR A 261 -29.63 -8.82 -7.38
N ARG A 262 -30.10 -7.58 -7.53
CA ARG A 262 -29.63 -6.44 -6.73
C ARG A 262 -29.83 -6.68 -5.23
N SER A 263 -30.99 -7.18 -4.82
CA SER A 263 -31.30 -7.47 -3.41
C SER A 263 -30.36 -8.53 -2.86
N ASP A 264 -30.17 -9.62 -3.60
CA ASP A 264 -29.31 -10.73 -3.18
C ASP A 264 -27.84 -10.29 -3.07
N VAL A 265 -27.34 -9.45 -3.98
CA VAL A 265 -25.96 -8.91 -3.89
C VAL A 265 -25.78 -8.06 -2.64
N ILE A 266 -26.74 -7.20 -2.30
CA ILE A 266 -26.69 -6.39 -1.05
C ILE A 266 -26.71 -7.31 0.18
N GLU A 267 -27.56 -8.33 0.17
CA GLU A 267 -27.63 -9.31 1.27
C GLU A 267 -26.31 -10.09 1.42
N ALA A 268 -25.66 -10.45 0.31
CA ALA A 268 -24.36 -11.12 0.32
C ALA A 268 -23.26 -10.24 0.92
N ILE A 269 -23.23 -8.95 0.57
CA ILE A 269 -22.29 -7.98 1.16
C ILE A 269 -22.54 -7.87 2.67
N ARG A 270 -23.80 -7.74 3.10
CA ARG A 270 -24.17 -7.65 4.51
C ARG A 270 -23.77 -8.92 5.28
N ALA A 271 -24.03 -10.10 4.72
CA ALA A 271 -23.64 -11.37 5.31
C ALA A 271 -22.12 -11.48 5.45
N ASN A 272 -21.37 -11.09 4.41
CA ASN A 272 -19.91 -11.07 4.44
C ASN A 272 -19.35 -10.09 5.47
N PHE A 273 -19.99 -8.93 5.64
CA PHE A 273 -19.62 -7.98 6.68
C PHE A 273 -19.79 -8.57 8.08
N ILE A 274 -20.93 -9.22 8.33
CA ILE A 274 -21.23 -9.84 9.62
C ILE A 274 -20.22 -10.95 9.93
N ASP A 275 -19.93 -11.80 8.95
CA ASP A 275 -18.96 -12.89 9.10
C ASP A 275 -17.57 -12.35 9.49
N ARG A 276 -17.05 -11.39 8.72
CA ARG A 276 -15.67 -10.90 8.87
C ARG A 276 -15.44 -9.97 10.05
N TYR A 277 -16.39 -9.09 10.34
CA TYR A 277 -16.17 -7.99 11.29
C TYR A 277 -17.01 -8.11 12.55
N CYS A 278 -18.09 -8.88 12.50
CA CYS A 278 -18.99 -9.08 13.63
C CYS A 278 -18.84 -10.49 14.23
N SER A 279 -17.79 -11.24 13.88
CA SER A 279 -17.57 -12.63 14.31
C SER A 279 -18.77 -13.53 14.03
N GLY A 280 -19.49 -13.27 12.94
CA GLY A 280 -20.73 -13.98 12.57
C GLY A 280 -21.97 -13.59 13.38
N ASP A 281 -21.91 -12.62 14.29
CA ASP A 281 -23.03 -12.18 15.13
C ASP A 281 -23.53 -10.79 14.71
N GLU A 282 -24.66 -10.78 13.99
CA GLU A 282 -25.34 -9.56 13.54
C GLU A 282 -25.61 -8.55 14.67
N SER A 283 -25.80 -8.99 15.92
CA SER A 283 -26.02 -8.07 17.03
C SER A 283 -24.81 -7.20 17.38
N GLN A 284 -23.62 -7.55 16.91
CA GLN A 284 -22.41 -6.74 17.04
C GLN A 284 -22.33 -5.61 16.01
N MET A 285 -23.16 -5.66 14.95
CA MET A 285 -23.05 -4.76 13.80
C MET A 285 -23.16 -3.29 14.21
N GLU A 286 -24.10 -2.93 15.08
CA GLU A 286 -24.24 -1.55 15.59
C GLU A 286 -22.97 -1.06 16.29
N THR A 287 -22.35 -1.93 17.10
CA THR A 287 -21.12 -1.61 17.85
C THR A 287 -19.94 -1.42 16.90
N VAL A 288 -19.78 -2.34 15.94
CA VAL A 288 -18.74 -2.28 14.92
C VAL A 288 -18.89 -1.00 14.10
N LEU A 289 -20.05 -0.76 13.49
CA LEU A 289 -20.30 0.42 12.65
C LEU A 289 -20.09 1.73 13.41
N SER A 290 -20.55 1.81 14.67
CA SER A 290 -20.37 2.99 15.51
C SER A 290 -18.90 3.31 15.77
N SER A 291 -18.04 2.29 15.89
CA SER A 291 -16.60 2.47 16.06
C SER A 291 -15.92 3.14 14.84
N TYR A 292 -16.53 2.99 13.66
CA TYR A 292 -16.11 3.62 12.41
C TYR A 292 -16.89 4.90 12.06
N GLY A 293 -17.88 5.26 12.89
CA GLY A 293 -18.70 6.45 12.71
C GLY A 293 -19.82 6.31 11.68
N TYR A 294 -20.30 5.08 11.47
CA TYR A 294 -21.44 4.76 10.61
C TYR A 294 -22.67 4.38 11.44
N THR A 295 -23.86 4.63 10.89
CA THR A 295 -25.11 3.99 11.29
C THR A 295 -25.44 2.86 10.31
N GLU A 296 -26.28 1.90 10.72
CA GLU A 296 -26.80 0.84 9.83
C GLU A 296 -27.45 1.43 8.57
N GLU A 297 -28.32 2.44 8.73
CA GLU A 297 -28.94 3.15 7.60
C GLU A 297 -27.90 3.76 6.64
N SER A 298 -26.85 4.40 7.17
CA SER A 298 -25.85 5.04 6.33
C SER A 298 -25.00 4.04 5.53
N ILE A 299 -24.66 2.89 6.13
CA ILE A 299 -23.85 1.88 5.44
C ILE A 299 -24.69 1.08 4.45
N GLU A 300 -25.96 0.79 4.77
CA GLU A 300 -26.87 0.12 3.85
C GLU A 300 -27.17 0.98 2.62
N GLN A 301 -27.31 2.29 2.79
CA GLN A 301 -27.43 3.24 1.68
C GLN A 301 -26.17 3.24 0.81
N GLU A 302 -24.98 3.27 1.42
CA GLU A 302 -23.69 3.22 0.70
C GLU A 302 -23.54 1.91 -0.09
N TRP A 303 -23.86 0.76 0.50
CA TRP A 303 -23.89 -0.53 -0.19
C TRP A 303 -24.89 -0.53 -1.34
N SER A 304 -26.10 -0.03 -1.10
CA SER A 304 -27.15 0.06 -2.12
C SER A 304 -26.72 0.89 -3.33
N ASP A 305 -26.18 2.08 -3.11
CA ASP A 305 -25.76 3.00 -4.18
C ASP A 305 -24.58 2.43 -4.99
N SER A 306 -23.63 1.79 -4.29
CA SER A 306 -22.49 1.16 -4.92
C SER A 306 -22.86 -0.10 -5.73
N VAL A 307 -23.71 -0.98 -5.18
CA VAL A 307 -24.20 -2.18 -5.89
C VAL A 307 -24.98 -1.80 -7.13
N GLU A 308 -25.83 -0.77 -7.04
CA GLU A 308 -26.61 -0.30 -8.18
C GLU A 308 -25.71 0.18 -9.32
N SER A 309 -24.70 1.00 -9.02
CA SER A 309 -23.74 1.48 -10.02
C SER A 309 -22.94 0.33 -10.63
N SER A 310 -22.49 -0.60 -9.78
CA SER A 310 -21.69 -1.77 -10.17
C SER A 310 -22.45 -2.72 -11.10
N ILE A 311 -23.69 -3.10 -10.76
CA ILE A 311 -24.52 -3.99 -11.58
C ILE A 311 -24.86 -3.30 -12.91
N ARG A 312 -25.14 -1.99 -12.90
CA ARG A 312 -25.40 -1.24 -14.13
C ARG A 312 -24.19 -1.31 -15.07
N LEU A 313 -22.99 -1.04 -14.56
CA LEU A 313 -21.77 -1.09 -15.35
C LEU A 313 -21.49 -2.51 -15.86
N GLU A 314 -21.61 -3.53 -15.00
CA GLU A 314 -21.48 -4.96 -15.36
C GLU A 314 -22.37 -5.30 -16.57
N LEU A 315 -23.66 -4.94 -16.50
CA LEU A 315 -24.62 -5.25 -17.57
C LEU A 315 -24.31 -4.49 -18.86
N ILE A 316 -23.89 -3.23 -18.77
CA ILE A 316 -23.50 -2.42 -19.93
C ILE A 316 -22.28 -3.02 -20.62
N VAL A 317 -21.22 -3.33 -19.85
CA VAL A 317 -19.99 -3.94 -20.34
C VAL A 317 -20.30 -5.26 -21.05
N LYS A 318 -21.10 -6.13 -20.42
CA LYS A 318 -21.55 -7.39 -21.04
C LYS A 318 -22.29 -7.16 -22.36
N ALA A 319 -23.19 -6.18 -22.41
CA ALA A 319 -23.95 -5.85 -23.61
C ALA A 319 -23.06 -5.33 -24.76
N ILE A 320 -22.06 -4.49 -24.43
CA ILE A 320 -21.08 -4.02 -25.42
C ILE A 320 -20.22 -5.18 -25.90
N ALA A 321 -19.68 -6.00 -24.99
CA ALA A 321 -18.88 -7.16 -25.34
C ALA A 321 -19.64 -8.13 -26.26
N GLU A 322 -20.91 -8.41 -25.97
CA GLU A 322 -21.79 -9.23 -26.83
C GLU A 322 -21.99 -8.62 -28.22
N LYS A 323 -22.23 -7.30 -28.29
CA LYS A 323 -22.45 -6.58 -29.56
C LYS A 323 -21.18 -6.47 -30.41
N GLU A 324 -20.04 -6.33 -29.76
CA GLU A 324 -18.72 -6.13 -30.36
C GLU A 324 -17.93 -7.44 -30.57
N ASP A 325 -18.50 -8.57 -30.16
CA ASP A 325 -17.90 -9.91 -30.17
C ASP A 325 -16.53 -9.97 -29.45
N ILE A 326 -16.45 -9.29 -28.29
CA ILE A 326 -15.26 -9.32 -27.44
C ILE A 326 -15.29 -10.60 -26.62
N GLN A 327 -14.24 -11.41 -26.77
CA GLN A 327 -14.09 -12.70 -26.11
C GLN A 327 -12.92 -12.64 -25.13
N ILE A 328 -13.06 -13.30 -23.99
CA ILE A 328 -11.97 -13.50 -23.04
C ILE A 328 -11.11 -14.65 -23.56
N ASP A 329 -9.82 -14.41 -23.75
CA ASP A 329 -8.84 -15.48 -23.87
C ASP A 329 -8.54 -16.06 -22.47
N ASP A 330 -8.75 -17.36 -22.30
CA ASP A 330 -8.58 -17.99 -20.99
C ASP A 330 -7.12 -18.00 -20.51
N THR A 331 -6.14 -17.98 -21.43
CA THR A 331 -4.71 -17.92 -21.05
C THR A 331 -4.36 -16.52 -20.55
N GLU A 332 -4.77 -15.48 -21.28
CA GLU A 332 -4.56 -14.09 -20.86
C GLU A 332 -5.31 -13.77 -19.56
N PHE A 333 -6.49 -14.37 -19.36
CA PHE A 333 -7.23 -14.26 -18.11
C PHE A 333 -6.50 -14.93 -16.93
N GLU A 334 -5.90 -16.10 -17.13
CA GLU A 334 -5.10 -16.77 -16.10
C GLU A 334 -3.85 -15.95 -15.72
N ASP A 335 -3.19 -15.35 -16.71
CA ASP A 335 -2.05 -14.43 -16.48
C ASP A 335 -2.48 -13.16 -15.74
N TYR A 336 -3.65 -12.60 -16.09
CA TYR A 336 -4.26 -11.49 -15.36
C TYR A 336 -4.50 -11.86 -13.90
N VAL A 337 -5.15 -12.99 -13.62
CA VAL A 337 -5.40 -13.49 -12.27
C VAL A 337 -4.09 -13.69 -11.50
N SER A 338 -3.06 -14.29 -12.12
CA SER A 338 -1.76 -14.48 -11.49
C SER A 338 -1.10 -13.15 -11.11
N THR A 339 -1.30 -12.12 -11.94
CA THR A 339 -0.82 -10.76 -11.65
C THR A 339 -1.53 -10.18 -10.43
N ILE A 340 -2.87 -10.27 -10.34
CA ILE A 340 -3.63 -9.81 -9.17
C ILE A 340 -3.21 -10.54 -7.89
N VAL A 341 -3.06 -11.86 -7.95
CA VAL A 341 -2.70 -12.66 -6.78
C VAL A 341 -1.32 -12.25 -6.27
N SER A 342 -0.37 -12.02 -7.18
CA SER A 342 1.00 -11.66 -6.84
C SER A 342 1.12 -10.22 -6.33
N SER A 343 0.36 -9.27 -6.88
CA SER A 343 0.41 -7.85 -6.50
C SER A 343 -0.48 -7.51 -5.30
N GLY A 344 -1.63 -8.19 -5.17
CA GLY A 344 -2.67 -7.88 -4.18
C GLY A 344 -2.55 -8.64 -2.86
N GLY A 345 -1.57 -9.52 -2.71
CA GLY A 345 -1.32 -10.22 -1.44
C GLY A 345 -2.36 -11.29 -1.08
N PHE A 346 -3.16 -11.77 -2.05
CA PHE A 346 -4.22 -12.76 -1.81
C PHE A 346 -3.70 -14.17 -1.50
N GLY A 347 -2.41 -14.44 -1.72
CA GLY A 347 -1.79 -15.77 -1.55
C GLY A 347 -2.10 -16.72 -2.71
N ASP A 348 -3.37 -16.89 -3.05
CA ASP A 348 -3.84 -17.71 -4.17
C ASP A 348 -5.12 -17.18 -4.84
N ALA A 349 -5.45 -17.76 -6.01
CA ALA A 349 -6.62 -17.37 -6.79
C ALA A 349 -7.94 -17.73 -6.10
N ASP A 350 -7.96 -18.79 -5.28
CA ASP A 350 -9.20 -19.23 -4.63
C ASP A 350 -9.62 -18.26 -3.51
N THR A 351 -8.63 -17.72 -2.80
CA THR A 351 -8.80 -16.62 -1.85
C THR A 351 -9.28 -15.36 -2.57
N LEU A 352 -8.69 -15.00 -3.72
CA LEU A 352 -9.17 -13.88 -4.54
C LEU A 352 -10.64 -14.04 -4.91
N TYR A 353 -11.02 -15.20 -5.48
CA TYR A 353 -12.41 -15.45 -5.88
C TYR A 353 -13.35 -15.47 -4.69
N SER A 354 -12.98 -16.06 -3.57
CA SER A 354 -13.83 -16.07 -2.38
C SER A 354 -14.04 -14.66 -1.82
N ASN A 355 -13.02 -13.79 -1.90
CA ASN A 355 -13.11 -12.39 -1.49
C ASN A 355 -14.06 -11.58 -2.38
N TYR A 356 -13.88 -11.64 -3.70
CA TYR A 356 -14.75 -10.94 -4.66
C TYR A 356 -16.15 -11.56 -4.77
N GLY A 357 -16.29 -12.80 -4.30
CA GLY A 357 -17.54 -13.54 -4.27
C GLY A 357 -18.35 -13.37 -3.00
N TYR A 358 -17.86 -12.62 -2.01
CA TYR A 358 -18.47 -12.53 -0.68
C TYR A 358 -18.64 -13.91 0.00
N GLY A 359 -17.74 -14.85 -0.29
CA GLY A 359 -17.81 -16.26 0.11
C GLY A 359 -18.37 -17.20 -0.97
N ASP A 360 -19.06 -16.70 -2.00
CA ASP A 360 -19.47 -17.49 -3.16
C ASP A 360 -18.34 -17.54 -4.21
N TYR A 361 -17.52 -18.58 -4.14
CA TYR A 361 -16.39 -18.80 -5.04
C TYR A 361 -16.74 -18.66 -6.53
N VAL A 362 -17.85 -19.25 -6.97
CA VAL A 362 -18.23 -19.30 -8.39
C VAL A 362 -18.65 -17.91 -8.85
N TYR A 363 -19.43 -17.22 -8.03
CA TYR A 363 -19.80 -15.83 -8.28
C TYR A 363 -18.55 -14.93 -8.34
N GLY A 364 -17.64 -15.06 -7.38
CA GLY A 364 -16.42 -14.24 -7.35
C GLY A 364 -15.48 -14.48 -8.53
N LYS A 365 -15.33 -15.73 -8.98
CA LYS A 365 -14.61 -16.02 -10.23
C LYS A 365 -15.25 -15.35 -11.44
N ASN A 366 -16.58 -15.37 -11.52
CA ASN A 366 -17.30 -14.67 -12.58
C ASN A 366 -17.12 -13.15 -12.49
N GLN A 367 -17.10 -12.57 -11.28
CA GLN A 367 -16.85 -11.14 -11.09
C GLN A 367 -15.44 -10.74 -11.55
N ILE A 368 -14.40 -11.51 -11.23
CA ILE A 368 -13.05 -11.26 -11.76
C ILE A 368 -13.01 -11.36 -13.30
N ARG A 369 -13.77 -12.29 -13.91
CA ARG A 369 -13.92 -12.35 -15.37
C ARG A 369 -14.63 -11.12 -15.94
N VAL A 370 -15.67 -10.60 -15.26
CA VAL A 370 -16.37 -9.38 -15.67
C VAL A 370 -15.44 -8.17 -15.60
N ILE A 371 -14.63 -8.04 -14.55
CA ILE A 371 -13.64 -6.97 -14.42
C ILE A 371 -12.63 -7.03 -15.56
N TYR A 372 -12.11 -8.21 -15.88
CA TYR A 372 -11.21 -8.39 -17.02
C TYR A 372 -11.88 -8.02 -18.36
N LEU A 373 -13.13 -8.45 -18.56
CA LEU A 373 -13.92 -8.09 -19.73
C LEU A 373 -14.16 -6.57 -19.83
N ALA A 374 -14.41 -5.90 -18.71
CA ALA A 374 -14.55 -4.45 -18.65
C ALA A 374 -13.29 -3.76 -19.13
N GLY A 375 -12.11 -4.20 -18.69
CA GLY A 375 -10.83 -3.72 -19.20
C GLY A 375 -10.72 -3.82 -20.72
N LEU A 376 -11.05 -4.98 -21.30
CA LEU A 376 -11.04 -5.19 -22.75
C LEU A 376 -12.03 -4.30 -23.51
N VAL A 377 -13.23 -4.12 -22.95
CA VAL A 377 -14.25 -3.22 -23.51
C VAL A 377 -13.76 -1.78 -23.48
N LEU A 378 -13.23 -1.32 -22.35
CA LEU A 378 -12.73 0.04 -22.17
C LEU A 378 -11.50 0.33 -23.04
N ASP A 379 -10.57 -0.64 -23.18
CA ASP A 379 -9.44 -0.54 -24.12
C ASP A 379 -9.97 -0.28 -25.54
N LYS A 380 -10.95 -1.08 -26.00
CA LYS A 380 -11.56 -0.90 -27.32
C LYS A 380 -12.27 0.44 -27.48
N LEU A 381 -12.99 0.90 -26.46
CA LEU A 381 -13.68 2.19 -26.51
C LEU A 381 -12.69 3.35 -26.54
N ALA A 382 -11.61 3.27 -25.75
CA ALA A 382 -10.56 4.27 -25.69
C ALA A 382 -9.87 4.49 -27.06
N GLU A 383 -9.73 3.46 -27.89
CA GLU A 383 -9.19 3.59 -29.27
C GLU A 383 -9.99 4.55 -30.16
N THR A 384 -11.27 4.76 -29.86
CA THR A 384 -12.20 5.59 -30.64
C THR A 384 -12.70 6.82 -29.89
N ALA A 385 -12.34 6.98 -28.63
CA ALA A 385 -12.75 8.09 -27.80
C ALA A 385 -12.14 9.42 -28.28
N GLU A 386 -12.92 10.50 -28.22
CA GLU A 386 -12.44 11.85 -28.49
C GLU A 386 -11.94 12.47 -27.18
N VAL A 387 -10.68 12.19 -26.84
CA VAL A 387 -10.05 12.63 -25.59
C VAL A 387 -9.59 14.08 -25.69
N THR A 388 -10.02 14.90 -24.72
CA THR A 388 -9.53 16.25 -24.47
C THR A 388 -8.85 16.30 -23.11
N GLU A 389 -7.57 16.65 -23.11
CA GLU A 389 -6.78 16.84 -21.89
C GLU A 389 -6.77 18.32 -21.49
N ASN A 390 -7.23 18.60 -20.27
CA ASN A 390 -7.10 19.91 -19.66
C ASN A 390 -5.90 19.94 -18.73
N ALA A 391 -5.19 21.08 -18.73
CA ALA A 391 -4.18 21.33 -17.72
C ALA A 391 -4.82 21.34 -16.32
N VAL A 392 -4.10 20.84 -15.33
CA VAL A 392 -4.49 20.98 -13.92
C VAL A 392 -4.59 22.48 -13.62
N GLU A 393 -5.77 22.96 -13.19
CA GLU A 393 -5.83 24.29 -12.61
C GLU A 393 -5.02 24.27 -11.32
N GLU A 394 -3.92 25.03 -11.25
CA GLU A 394 -3.20 25.24 -10.00
C GLU A 394 -4.14 25.90 -9.00
N THR A 395 -4.78 25.10 -8.16
CA THR A 395 -5.37 25.59 -6.92
C THR A 395 -4.22 25.96 -6.00
N THR A 396 -3.82 27.23 -6.04
CA THR A 396 -2.95 27.83 -5.03
C THR A 396 -3.69 27.83 -3.69
N GLU A 397 -3.75 26.71 -2.98
CA GLU A 397 -4.01 26.71 -1.55
C GLU A 397 -2.72 27.17 -0.87
N SER A 398 -2.63 28.48 -0.65
CA SER A 398 -1.69 29.07 0.28
C SER A 398 -1.89 28.40 1.64
N VAL A 399 -0.92 27.61 2.08
CA VAL A 399 -0.77 27.21 3.48
C VAL A 399 -0.45 28.48 4.26
N GLU A 400 -1.50 29.18 4.71
CA GLU A 400 -1.35 30.28 5.66
C GLU A 400 -1.08 29.66 7.04
N SER A 401 0.21 29.54 7.37
CA SER A 401 0.66 29.19 8.71
C SER A 401 0.19 30.25 9.70
N THR A 402 -0.88 29.98 10.44
CA THR A 402 -1.25 30.79 11.60
C THR A 402 -0.28 30.51 12.74
N GLU A 403 0.81 31.29 12.83
CA GLU A 403 1.54 31.50 14.08
C GLU A 403 0.57 32.10 15.11
N SER A 404 0.14 31.30 16.07
CA SER A 404 -0.46 31.82 17.29
C SER A 404 0.65 32.32 18.20
N THR A 405 0.88 33.63 18.19
CA THR A 405 1.64 34.32 19.23
C THR A 405 0.85 34.26 20.53
N ASP A 406 1.29 33.42 21.47
CA ASP A 406 0.81 33.44 22.85
C ASP A 406 1.40 34.66 23.57
N SER A 407 0.55 35.68 23.75
CA SER A 407 0.84 36.85 24.55
C SER A 407 0.62 36.53 26.02
N THR A 408 1.71 36.57 26.78
CA THR A 408 1.75 36.53 28.25
C THR A 408 1.10 37.78 28.85
N GLU A 409 0.10 37.62 29.70
CA GLU A 409 -0.42 38.53 30.76
C GLU A 409 -1.66 37.81 31.35
N GLU A 410 -1.87 37.56 32.64
CA GLU A 410 -1.38 38.10 33.92
C GLU A 410 -1.59 37.03 35.01
#